data_AF-A0AAV6WND3-F1
#
_entry.id   AF-A0AAV6WND3-F1
#
_cell.length_a   1.000
_cell.length_b   1.000
_cell.length_c   1.000
_cell.angle_alpha   90.00
_cell.angle_beta   90.00
_cell.angle_gamma   90.00
#
_symmetry.space_group_name_H-M   'P 1'
#
loop_
_entity.id
_entity.type
_entity.pdbx_description
1 polymer ?
#
loop_
_entity_poly.entity_id
_entity_poly.type
_entity_poly.pdbx_seq_one_letter_code
_entity_poly.pdbx_strand_id
1 'polypeptide(L)'
;MGKISSRSDEKSRSDRKFEKKVHFYELVRSTVAQKTISKEKQKSKRSQRRKLKAYDLSSLSEYLPELKDPSKPRPAEFKLNSKTRNKLVLKEGNQLKTVINHPVFQSDPLAAIYQHLQNTQPASDEKPKRKDSKTGKPKSKRKKSKAPAQQSMEI
;
A
#
# COMPACT_ATOMS: atom_id res chain seq x y z
N MET A 1 31.66 -50.31 -33.29
CA MET A 1 30.19 -50.11 -33.30
C MET A 1 29.88 -48.65 -33.61
N GLY A 2 29.92 -48.27 -34.89
CA GLY A 2 29.58 -46.91 -35.35
C GLY A 2 28.10 -46.81 -35.64
N LYS A 3 27.39 -45.85 -35.03
CA LYS A 3 25.98 -45.58 -35.31
C LYS A 3 25.86 -44.77 -36.59
N ILE A 4 25.23 -45.36 -37.59
CA ILE A 4 24.74 -44.72 -38.82
C ILE A 4 23.53 -43.86 -38.44
N SER A 5 23.70 -42.54 -38.28
CA SER A 5 22.55 -41.62 -38.26
C SER A 5 22.11 -41.40 -39.70
N SER A 6 20.99 -42.02 -40.07
CA SER A 6 20.39 -41.88 -41.38
C SER A 6 20.13 -40.42 -41.73
N ARG A 7 20.58 -40.06 -42.93
CA ARG A 7 20.28 -38.83 -43.67
C ARG A 7 18.79 -38.48 -43.56
N SER A 8 18.50 -37.32 -42.99
CA SER A 8 17.28 -36.56 -43.27
C SER A 8 17.64 -35.13 -43.74
N ASP A 9 18.75 -35.00 -44.46
CA ASP A 9 19.23 -33.75 -45.05
C ASP A 9 19.00 -33.73 -46.57
N GLU A 10 17.77 -34.00 -47.02
CA GLU A 10 17.34 -33.73 -48.41
C GLU A 10 16.94 -32.26 -48.62
N LYS A 11 16.82 -31.49 -47.53
CA LYS A 11 16.38 -30.09 -47.57
C LYS A 11 17.57 -29.16 -47.47
N SER A 12 17.65 -28.23 -48.41
CA SER A 12 18.70 -27.23 -48.41
C SER A 12 18.65 -26.41 -47.11
N ARG A 13 19.79 -25.85 -46.69
CA ARG A 13 19.82 -24.97 -45.50
C ARG A 13 18.81 -23.81 -45.61
N SER A 14 18.49 -23.37 -46.83
CA SER A 14 17.43 -22.39 -47.13
C SER A 14 16.04 -22.91 -46.80
N ASP A 15 15.70 -24.14 -47.19
CA ASP A 15 14.38 -24.73 -46.93
C ASP A 15 14.14 -24.87 -45.42
N ARG A 16 15.15 -25.33 -44.68
CA ARG A 16 15.07 -25.40 -43.22
C ARG A 16 14.86 -24.03 -42.57
N LYS A 17 15.42 -22.96 -43.13
CA LYS A 17 15.18 -21.58 -42.65
C LYS A 17 13.78 -21.10 -43.00
N PHE A 18 13.26 -21.47 -44.17
CA PHE A 18 11.90 -21.15 -44.59
C PHE A 18 10.86 -21.85 -43.70
N GLU A 19 11.01 -23.15 -43.45
CA GLU A 19 10.12 -23.91 -42.56
C GLU A 19 10.09 -23.33 -41.15
N LYS A 20 11.24 -22.94 -40.60
CA LYS A 20 11.30 -22.26 -39.29
C LYS A 20 10.53 -20.95 -39.27
N LYS A 21 10.57 -20.16 -40.36
CA LYS A 21 9.79 -18.93 -40.48
C LYS A 21 8.30 -19.23 -40.54
N VAL A 22 7.89 -20.21 -41.35
CA VAL A 22 6.46 -20.61 -41.46
C VAL A 22 5.93 -21.06 -40.11
N HIS A 23 6.64 -21.96 -39.42
CA HIS A 23 6.27 -22.44 -38.08
C HIS A 23 6.18 -21.28 -37.06
N PHE A 24 7.09 -20.31 -37.14
CA PHE A 24 7.02 -19.12 -36.29
C PHE A 24 5.74 -18.31 -36.53
N TYR A 25 5.37 -18.07 -37.79
CA TYR A 25 4.14 -17.33 -38.11
C TYR A 25 2.87 -18.08 -37.69
N GLU A 26 2.84 -19.40 -37.82
CA GLU A 26 1.74 -20.24 -37.33
C GLU A 26 1.59 -20.14 -35.81
N LEU A 27 2.70 -20.18 -35.07
CA LEU A 27 2.71 -20.06 -33.62
C LEU A 27 2.25 -18.66 -33.17
N VAL A 28 2.67 -17.59 -33.86
CA VAL A 28 2.19 -16.24 -33.57
C VAL A 28 0.70 -16.11 -33.84
N ARG A 29 0.20 -16.66 -34.96
CA ARG A 29 -1.24 -16.64 -35.29
C ARG A 29 -2.08 -17.41 -34.26
N SER A 30 -1.65 -18.61 -33.87
CA SER A 30 -2.38 -19.44 -32.89
C SER A 30 -2.44 -18.77 -31.52
N THR A 31 -1.33 -18.20 -31.05
CA THR A 31 -1.27 -17.50 -29.75
C THR A 31 -2.11 -16.22 -29.72
N VAL A 32 -2.16 -15.46 -30.82
CA VAL A 32 -3.03 -14.28 -30.94
C VAL A 32 -4.51 -14.69 -30.92
N ALA A 33 -4.90 -15.74 -31.64
CA ALA A 33 -6.27 -16.26 -31.65
C ALA A 33 -6.71 -16.78 -30.27
N GLN A 34 -5.84 -17.48 -29.53
CA GLN A 34 -6.17 -17.92 -28.17
C GLN A 34 -6.38 -16.75 -27.20
N LYS A 35 -5.58 -15.67 -27.34
CA LYS A 35 -5.71 -14.46 -26.51
C LYS A 35 -6.99 -13.68 -26.79
N THR A 36 -7.46 -13.61 -28.03
CA THR A 36 -8.73 -12.93 -28.36
C THR A 36 -9.93 -13.69 -27.79
N ILE A 37 -9.98 -15.01 -27.97
CA ILE A 37 -11.06 -15.88 -27.47
C ILE A 37 -11.14 -15.83 -25.93
N SER A 38 -10.00 -15.79 -25.25
CA SER A 38 -9.96 -15.75 -23.77
C SER A 38 -10.43 -14.41 -23.19
N LYS A 39 -10.15 -13.29 -23.87
CA LYS A 39 -10.60 -11.95 -23.43
C LYS A 39 -12.11 -11.76 -23.52
N GLU A 40 -12.75 -12.37 -24.52
CA GLU A 40 -14.20 -12.28 -24.71
C GLU A 40 -14.96 -13.08 -23.64
N LYS A 41 -14.53 -14.31 -23.35
CA LYS A 41 -15.16 -15.19 -22.35
C LYS A 41 -14.99 -14.73 -20.90
N GLN A 42 -13.95 -13.94 -20.59
CA GLN A 42 -13.66 -13.44 -19.24
C GLN A 42 -14.49 -12.21 -18.85
N LYS A 43 -14.89 -11.36 -19.81
CA LYS A 43 -15.61 -10.11 -19.50
C LYS A 43 -17.07 -10.32 -19.08
N SER A 44 -17.77 -11.30 -19.68
CA SER A 44 -19.20 -11.53 -19.37
C SER A 44 -19.43 -12.18 -17.99
N LYS A 45 -18.55 -13.10 -17.58
CA LYS A 45 -18.68 -13.83 -16.30
C LYS A 45 -18.39 -12.99 -15.06
N ARG A 46 -17.64 -11.89 -15.18
CA ARG A 46 -17.28 -11.01 -14.06
C ARG A 46 -18.39 -10.02 -13.67
N SER A 47 -19.21 -9.61 -14.63
CA SER A 47 -20.32 -8.65 -14.42
C SER A 47 -21.49 -9.28 -13.66
N GLN A 48 -21.88 -10.50 -14.02
CA GLN A 48 -23.10 -11.13 -13.48
C GLN A 48 -22.96 -11.65 -12.04
N ARG A 49 -21.75 -11.79 -11.50
CA ARG A 49 -21.49 -12.34 -10.15
C ARG A 49 -21.55 -11.33 -9.00
N ARG A 50 -21.84 -10.04 -9.25
CA ARG A 50 -21.75 -8.98 -8.21
C ARG A 50 -23.03 -8.18 -7.97
N LYS A 51 -24.20 -8.83 -8.00
CA LYS A 51 -25.38 -8.26 -7.31
C LYS A 51 -25.38 -8.80 -5.88
N LEU A 52 -24.54 -8.23 -5.04
CA LEU A 52 -24.58 -8.48 -3.60
C LEU A 52 -25.96 -8.02 -3.12
N LYS A 53 -26.66 -8.87 -2.36
CA LYS A 53 -27.85 -8.48 -1.62
C LYS A 53 -27.37 -7.51 -0.55
N ALA A 54 -27.55 -6.21 -0.78
CA ALA A 54 -27.37 -5.23 0.27
C ALA A 54 -28.53 -5.45 1.25
N TYR A 55 -28.26 -6.10 2.37
CA TYR A 55 -29.18 -6.11 3.49
C TYR A 55 -29.35 -4.67 3.97
N ASP A 56 -30.57 -4.27 4.30
CA ASP A 56 -30.80 -2.98 4.93
C ASP A 56 -30.19 -3.02 6.35
N LEU A 57 -29.21 -2.13 6.58
CA LEU A 57 -28.48 -2.01 7.84
C LEU A 57 -28.96 -0.82 8.67
N SER A 58 -30.10 -0.21 8.30
CA SER A 58 -30.70 0.92 9.00
C SER A 58 -30.89 0.65 10.51
N SER A 59 -31.27 -0.56 10.88
CA SER A 59 -31.45 -0.98 12.29
C SER A 59 -30.15 -0.93 13.12
N LEU A 60 -28.96 -0.97 12.51
CA LEU A 60 -27.70 -0.85 13.25
C LEU A 60 -27.45 0.57 13.77
N SER A 61 -28.11 1.58 13.21
CA SER A 61 -27.96 2.97 13.67
C SER A 61 -28.49 3.21 15.08
N GLU A 62 -29.47 2.42 15.53
CA GLU A 62 -30.05 2.52 16.88
C GLU A 62 -29.10 2.01 17.97
N TYR A 63 -28.18 1.10 17.62
CA TYR A 63 -27.25 0.47 18.57
C TYR A 63 -25.87 1.12 18.59
N LEU A 64 -25.56 1.96 17.61
CA LEU A 64 -24.27 2.64 17.51
C LEU A 64 -24.37 4.04 18.13
N PRO A 65 -23.32 4.51 18.83
CA PRO A 65 -23.22 5.92 19.20
C PRO A 65 -23.38 6.80 17.95
N GLU A 66 -24.12 7.90 18.05
CA GLU A 66 -24.21 8.92 16.99
C GLU A 66 -22.85 9.59 16.79
N LEU A 67 -21.96 8.89 16.08
CA LEU A 67 -20.71 9.45 15.62
C LEU A 67 -21.06 10.44 14.52
N LYS A 68 -20.77 11.73 14.77
CA LYS A 68 -20.85 12.74 13.72
C LYS A 68 -20.04 12.22 12.55
N ASP A 69 -20.69 12.14 11.38
CA ASP A 69 -20.08 11.61 10.16
C ASP A 69 -18.65 12.17 10.07
N PRO A 70 -17.61 11.32 10.16
CA PRO A 70 -16.26 11.80 10.03
C PRO A 70 -16.22 12.51 8.68
N SER A 71 -15.88 13.81 8.70
CA SER A 71 -15.69 14.62 7.51
C SER A 71 -14.85 13.78 6.55
N LYS A 72 -15.51 13.22 5.52
CA LYS A 72 -14.91 12.19 4.68
C LYS A 72 -13.62 12.83 4.16
N PRO A 73 -12.42 12.33 4.54
CA PRO A 73 -11.22 12.88 3.98
C PRO A 73 -11.36 12.67 2.48
N ARG A 74 -11.39 13.80 1.75
CA ARG A 74 -11.52 13.80 0.30
C ARG A 74 -10.52 12.77 -0.22
N PRO A 75 -10.92 11.83 -1.09
CA PRO A 75 -9.99 10.82 -1.58
C PRO A 75 -8.82 11.57 -2.19
N ALA A 76 -7.69 11.55 -1.48
CA ALA A 76 -6.48 12.18 -1.98
C ALA A 76 -6.18 11.43 -3.28
N GLU A 77 -6.23 12.13 -4.41
CA GLU A 77 -5.89 11.58 -5.71
C GLU A 77 -4.39 11.30 -5.72
N PHE A 78 -3.98 10.23 -5.03
CA PHE A 78 -2.61 9.80 -4.90
C PHE A 78 -2.23 9.11 -6.20
N LYS A 79 -1.95 9.91 -7.24
CA LYS A 79 -1.41 9.43 -8.51
C LYS A 79 0.00 8.91 -8.26
N LEU A 80 0.09 7.63 -7.89
CA LEU A 80 1.35 6.94 -7.65
C LEU A 80 2.03 6.62 -8.97
N ASN A 81 3.10 7.34 -9.28
CA ASN A 81 4.02 6.97 -10.34
C ASN A 81 4.94 5.81 -9.89
N SER A 82 5.65 5.19 -10.83
CA SER A 82 6.54 4.05 -10.55
C SER A 82 7.65 4.40 -9.55
N LYS A 83 8.25 5.60 -9.67
CA LYS A 83 9.30 6.07 -8.76
C LYS A 83 8.77 6.28 -7.35
N THR A 84 7.60 6.91 -7.19
CA THR A 84 6.95 7.12 -5.89
C THR A 84 6.51 5.80 -5.26
N ARG A 85 6.07 4.83 -6.06
CA ARG A 85 5.74 3.49 -5.58
C ARG A 85 6.97 2.78 -5.02
N ASN A 86 8.09 2.82 -5.73
CA ASN A 86 9.33 2.21 -5.25
C ASN A 86 9.83 2.87 -3.96
N LYS A 87 9.77 4.21 -3.87
CA LYS A 87 10.10 4.92 -2.63
C LYS A 87 9.18 4.52 -1.47
N LEU A 88 7.87 4.37 -1.72
CA LEU A 88 6.92 3.92 -0.72
C LEU A 88 7.27 2.51 -0.25
N VAL A 89 7.52 1.56 -1.15
CA VAL A 89 7.91 0.19 -0.81
C VAL A 89 9.17 0.16 0.05
N LEU A 90 10.19 0.95 -0.28
CA LEU A 90 11.41 1.04 0.53
C LEU A 90 11.14 1.60 1.93
N LYS A 91 10.31 2.66 2.02
CA LYS A 91 9.94 3.28 3.29
C LYS A 91 9.19 2.30 4.18
N GLU A 92 8.11 1.72 3.68
CA GLU A 92 7.27 0.76 4.42
C GLU A 92 8.06 -0.51 4.77
N GLY A 93 8.91 -0.99 3.86
CA GLY A 93 9.78 -2.13 4.11
C GLY A 93 10.79 -1.87 5.24
N ASN A 94 11.38 -0.67 5.30
CA ASN A 94 12.27 -0.29 6.40
C ASN A 94 11.51 -0.17 7.72
N GLN A 95 10.30 0.42 7.71
CA GLN A 95 9.45 0.52 8.91
C GLN A 95 9.07 -0.86 9.45
N LEU A 96 8.68 -1.78 8.56
CA LEU A 96 8.35 -3.14 8.96
C LEU A 96 9.57 -3.86 9.57
N LYS A 97 10.75 -3.72 8.96
CA LYS A 97 11.99 -4.27 9.51
C LYS A 97 12.29 -3.73 10.91
N THR A 98 12.10 -2.42 11.13
CA THR A 98 12.30 -1.84 12.46
C THR A 98 11.33 -2.37 13.50
N VAL A 99 10.05 -2.61 13.15
CA VAL A 99 9.07 -3.20 14.07
C VAL A 99 9.43 -4.65 14.40
N ILE A 100 9.75 -5.46 13.38
CA ILE A 100 10.12 -6.87 13.56
C ILE A 100 11.40 -7.03 14.40
N ASN A 101 12.36 -6.12 14.25
CA ASN A 101 13.61 -6.15 15.01
C ASN A 101 13.50 -5.53 16.41
N HIS A 102 12.34 -4.97 16.78
CA HIS A 102 12.18 -4.30 18.07
C HIS A 102 12.03 -5.34 19.20
N PRO A 103 12.79 -5.24 20.30
CA PRO A 103 12.78 -6.28 21.35
C PRO A 103 11.40 -6.48 21.99
N VAL A 104 10.65 -5.39 22.21
CA VAL A 104 9.29 -5.47 22.78
C VAL A 104 8.32 -6.21 21.86
N PHE A 105 8.50 -6.08 20.53
CA PHE A 105 7.67 -6.78 19.55
C PHE A 105 8.04 -8.26 19.44
N GLN A 106 9.32 -8.60 19.63
CA GLN A 106 9.80 -9.99 19.65
C GLN A 106 9.34 -10.75 20.90
N SER A 107 9.25 -10.09 22.06
CA SER A 107 8.77 -10.71 23.30
C SER A 107 7.26 -10.90 23.31
N ASP A 108 6.49 -9.86 22.96
CA ASP A 108 5.03 -9.92 22.90
C ASP A 108 4.50 -8.98 21.79
N PRO A 109 4.19 -9.52 20.60
CA PRO A 109 3.74 -8.71 19.48
C PRO A 109 2.36 -8.09 19.74
N LEU A 110 1.49 -8.75 20.52
CA LEU A 110 0.14 -8.26 20.77
C LEU A 110 0.17 -7.07 21.75
N ALA A 111 0.92 -7.18 22.84
CA ALA A 111 1.10 -6.07 23.78
C ALA A 111 1.83 -4.88 23.13
N ALA A 112 2.84 -5.13 22.28
CA ALA A 112 3.54 -4.09 21.56
C ALA A 112 2.61 -3.30 20.63
N ILE A 113 1.73 -4.00 19.89
CA ILE A 113 0.72 -3.36 19.03
C ILE A 113 -0.27 -2.56 19.89
N TYR A 114 -0.76 -3.13 20.98
CA TYR A 114 -1.69 -2.44 21.88
C TYR A 114 -1.09 -1.13 22.42
N GLN A 115 0.14 -1.18 22.94
CA GLN A 115 0.85 -0.01 23.42
C GLN A 115 1.08 1.02 22.30
N HIS A 116 1.48 0.57 21.11
CA HIS A 116 1.65 1.46 19.97
C HIS A 116 0.36 2.17 19.59
N LEU A 117 -0.76 1.45 19.55
CA LEU A 117 -2.07 2.02 19.28
C LEU A 117 -2.44 3.05 20.34
N GLN A 118 -2.28 2.75 21.64
CA GLN A 118 -2.56 3.72 22.70
C GLN A 118 -1.73 5.00 22.56
N ASN A 119 -0.45 4.88 22.21
CA ASN A 119 0.47 6.02 22.12
C ASN A 119 0.29 6.85 20.84
N THR A 120 -0.18 6.24 19.75
CA THR A 120 -0.33 6.90 18.45
C THR A 120 -1.76 7.33 18.12
N GLN A 121 -2.72 7.05 19.02
CA GLN A 121 -4.05 7.61 18.89
C GLN A 121 -3.96 9.14 18.96
N PRO A 122 -4.54 9.87 17.98
CA PRO A 122 -4.67 11.31 18.10
C PRO A 122 -5.45 11.61 19.37
N ALA A 123 -5.02 12.63 20.13
CA ALA A 123 -5.75 13.09 21.30
C ALA A 123 -7.21 13.31 20.89
N SER A 124 -8.14 12.70 21.62
CA SER A 124 -9.57 12.91 21.37
C SER A 124 -9.87 14.42 21.39
N ASP A 125 -10.72 14.87 20.48
CA ASP A 125 -11.18 16.26 20.37
C ASP A 125 -12.02 16.74 21.58
N GLU A 126 -11.87 16.11 22.74
CA GLU A 126 -12.31 16.68 24.00
C GLU A 126 -11.36 17.81 24.37
N LYS A 127 -11.58 18.97 23.72
CA LYS A 127 -11.04 20.24 24.19
C LYS A 127 -11.26 20.29 25.69
N PRO A 128 -10.20 20.40 26.52
CA PRO A 128 -10.42 20.64 27.94
C PRO A 128 -11.23 21.93 28.03
N LYS A 129 -12.45 21.83 28.58
CA LYS A 129 -13.25 23.02 28.92
C LYS A 129 -12.32 23.92 29.72
N ARG A 130 -11.92 25.04 29.11
CA ARG A 130 -11.17 26.07 29.81
C ARG A 130 -12.02 26.44 31.01
N LYS A 131 -11.54 26.15 32.22
CA LYS A 131 -12.09 26.79 33.42
C LYS A 131 -11.90 28.28 33.20
N ASP A 132 -13.01 29.01 33.14
CA ASP A 132 -13.03 30.46 33.15
C ASP A 132 -12.32 30.93 34.43
N SER A 133 -11.03 31.27 34.30
CA SER A 133 -10.30 31.96 35.36
C SER A 133 -10.72 33.42 35.33
N LYS A 134 -11.84 33.69 36.01
CA LYS A 134 -12.23 35.03 36.43
C LYS A 134 -11.23 35.47 37.50
N THR A 135 -10.18 36.17 37.11
CA THR A 135 -9.46 37.17 37.93
C THR A 135 -8.36 37.81 37.08
N GLY A 136 -8.65 39.04 36.64
CA GLY A 136 -7.65 39.88 35.98
C GLY A 136 -6.62 40.43 36.95
N LYS A 137 -5.42 40.74 36.43
CA LYS A 137 -4.55 41.85 36.83
C LYS A 137 -3.58 42.20 35.68
N PRO A 138 -3.19 43.48 35.52
CA PRO A 138 -2.64 43.98 34.27
C PRO A 138 -1.11 43.92 34.16
N LYS A 139 -0.64 44.12 32.93
CA LYS A 139 0.73 44.05 32.39
C LYS A 139 1.81 44.74 33.24
N SER A 140 2.95 44.07 33.41
CA SER A 140 4.24 44.71 33.70
C SER A 140 5.25 44.32 32.61
N LYS A 141 5.63 45.31 31.78
CA LYS A 141 6.79 45.24 30.89
C LYS A 141 8.02 45.55 31.73
N ARG A 142 9.04 44.67 31.74
CA ARG A 142 10.43 45.12 31.99
C ARG A 142 11.48 44.13 31.46
N LYS A 143 12.16 44.63 30.41
CA LYS A 143 13.57 44.49 29.98
C LYS A 143 14.21 43.09 29.87
N LYS A 144 14.58 42.77 28.61
CA LYS A 144 15.69 41.88 28.23
C LYS A 144 16.97 42.25 28.99
N SER A 145 17.56 41.28 29.69
CA SER A 145 19.02 41.19 29.85
C SER A 145 19.52 40.04 28.96
N LYS A 146 20.69 40.26 28.37
CA LYS A 146 21.34 39.43 27.35
C LYS A 146 22.69 38.99 27.92
N ALA A 147 23.11 37.77 27.54
CA ALA A 147 24.45 37.16 27.58
C ALA A 147 24.81 36.29 28.80
N PRO A 148 25.80 35.37 28.68
CA PRO A 148 26.03 34.42 27.59
C PRO A 148 26.24 32.97 28.10
N ALA A 149 26.50 32.07 27.16
CA ALA A 149 26.69 30.63 27.25
C ALA A 149 27.72 30.11 28.27
N GLN A 150 27.45 28.95 28.87
CA GLN A 150 28.46 27.95 29.21
C GLN A 150 27.96 26.55 28.85
N GLN A 151 28.70 25.90 27.97
CA GLN A 151 28.61 24.47 27.66
C GLN A 151 29.27 23.71 28.81
N SER A 152 28.66 22.61 29.24
CA SER A 152 29.38 21.55 29.96
C SER A 152 28.98 20.22 29.34
N MET A 153 29.86 19.69 28.48
CA MET A 153 30.02 18.25 28.35
C MET A 153 30.63 17.74 29.66
N GLU A 154 30.21 16.57 30.14
CA GLU A 154 31.12 15.49 30.58
C GLU A 154 30.35 14.27 31.14
N ILE A 155 30.75 13.12 30.58
CA ILE A 155 30.67 11.70 31.02
C ILE A 155 29.28 11.04 31.06
#